data_AF-A0AAV0R7H9-F1
#
_entry.id   AF-A0AAV0R7H9-F1
#
_cell.length_a   1.000
_cell.length_b   1.000
_cell.length_c   1.000
_cell.angle_alpha   90.00
_cell.angle_beta   90.00
_cell.angle_gamma   90.00
#
_symmetry.space_group_name_H-M   'P 1'
#
loop_
_entity.id
_entity.type
_entity.pdbx_description
1 polymer ?
#
loop_
_entity_poly.entity_id
_entity_poly.type
_entity_poly.pdbx_seq_one_letter_code
_entity_poly.pdbx_strand_id
1 'polypeptide(L)'
;MGIGVFIDNINIPKGQYIAEAIPRAIAESRFSVVVLSKGYASSTWCLDELVQFRVIKFYSWLRYDRALPVFYHLPPSGVSDLSSGCYKRDLDRHKEKFTYVRVNRWRLALKSIADIAGWVLSDHQYVLVQKFVLFVKTYSIYIYLLFIIKFWRF
;
A
#
# COMPACT_ATOMS: atom_id res chain seq x y z
N MET A 1 -1.99 -19.83 -18.58
CA MET A 1 -1.23 -19.57 -17.33
C MET A 1 -1.73 -18.27 -16.73
N GLY A 2 -2.12 -18.27 -15.45
CA GLY A 2 -2.86 -17.19 -14.79
C GLY A 2 -2.02 -16.40 -13.77
N ILE A 3 -2.53 -15.24 -13.36
CA ILE A 3 -1.95 -14.41 -12.29
C ILE A 3 -2.53 -14.91 -10.97
N GLY A 4 -1.67 -15.36 -10.05
CA GLY A 4 -2.05 -15.59 -8.66
C GLY A 4 -2.12 -14.25 -7.92
N VAL A 5 -3.32 -13.85 -7.49
CA VAL A 5 -3.52 -12.60 -6.74
C VAL A 5 -3.86 -12.95 -5.30
N PHE A 6 -3.03 -12.48 -4.37
CA PHE A 6 -3.39 -12.45 -2.96
C PHE A 6 -4.06 -11.11 -2.67
N ILE A 7 -5.38 -11.15 -2.51
CA ILE A 7 -6.17 -10.01 -2.06
C ILE A 7 -6.32 -10.19 -0.56
N ASP A 8 -5.86 -9.22 0.21
CA ASP A 8 -6.13 -9.20 1.65
C ASP A 8 -7.65 -9.04 1.86
N ASN A 9 -8.33 -10.14 2.17
CA ASN A 9 -9.79 -10.18 2.19
C ASN A 9 -10.31 -10.08 3.63
N ILE A 10 -10.75 -8.87 3.97
CA ILE A 10 -11.81 -8.33 4.85
C ILE A 10 -12.51 -9.21 5.93
N ASN A 11 -12.57 -10.54 5.82
CA ASN A 11 -13.38 -11.41 6.70
C ASN A 11 -12.59 -12.39 7.59
N ILE A 12 -11.28 -12.24 7.73
CA ILE A 12 -10.46 -13.14 8.56
C ILE A 12 -10.30 -12.53 9.97
N PRO A 13 -10.47 -13.31 11.05
CA PRO A 13 -10.39 -12.81 12.42
C PRO A 13 -9.08 -12.05 12.68
N LYS A 14 -9.24 -10.80 13.13
CA LYS A 14 -8.17 -9.82 13.37
C LYS A 14 -7.10 -10.42 14.29
N GLY A 15 -5.86 -10.51 13.79
CA GLY A 15 -4.66 -10.67 14.62
C GLY A 15 -3.86 -11.97 14.45
N GLN A 16 -4.49 -13.12 14.15
CA GLN A 16 -3.76 -14.41 14.12
C GLN A 16 -3.19 -14.79 12.74
N TYR A 17 -3.90 -14.52 11.64
CA TYR A 17 -3.40 -14.85 10.30
C TYR A 17 -2.31 -13.87 9.79
N ILE A 18 -2.31 -12.65 10.33
CA ILE A 18 -1.55 -11.49 9.83
C ILE A 18 -0.07 -11.51 10.21
N ALA A 19 0.27 -12.02 11.40
CA ALA A 19 1.65 -12.06 11.87
C ALA A 19 2.54 -13.01 11.03
N GLU A 20 1.96 -14.04 10.41
CA GLU A 20 2.70 -15.02 9.61
C GLU A 20 2.45 -14.87 8.09
N ALA A 21 1.23 -14.55 7.67
CA ALA A 21 0.88 -14.53 6.24
C ALA A 21 1.40 -13.28 5.51
N ILE A 22 1.39 -12.10 6.15
CA ILE A 22 1.86 -10.86 5.50
C ILE A 22 3.37 -10.90 5.23
N PRO A 23 4.24 -11.26 6.20
CA PRO A 23 5.66 -11.37 5.94
C PRO A 23 5.99 -12.41 4.87
N ARG A 24 5.31 -13.56 4.91
CA ARG A 24 5.49 -14.63 3.92
C ARG A 24 5.04 -14.20 2.53
N ALA A 25 3.85 -13.63 2.41
CA ALA A 25 3.33 -13.12 1.15
C ALA A 25 4.23 -12.01 0.58
N ILE A 26 4.73 -11.08 1.40
CA ILE A 26 5.65 -10.03 0.94
C ILE A 26 7.01 -10.61 0.51
N ALA A 27 7.51 -11.63 1.21
CA ALA A 27 8.77 -12.30 0.88
C ALA A 27 8.66 -13.12 -0.42
N GLU A 28 7.55 -13.83 -0.60
CA GLU A 28 7.28 -14.67 -1.78
C GLU A 28 6.80 -13.86 -3.00
N SER A 29 6.29 -12.64 -2.79
CA SER A 29 5.83 -11.76 -3.86
C SER A 29 6.98 -11.03 -4.53
N ARG A 30 7.02 -11.11 -5.86
CA ARG A 30 7.96 -10.33 -6.68
C ARG A 30 7.60 -8.85 -6.71
N PHE A 31 6.32 -8.48 -6.59
CA PHE A 31 5.88 -7.09 -6.50
C PHE A 31 4.79 -6.94 -5.45
N SER A 32 4.71 -5.78 -4.82
CA SER A 32 3.66 -5.45 -3.86
C SER A 32 2.96 -4.18 -4.29
N VAL A 33 1.65 -4.23 -4.44
CA VAL A 33 0.84 -3.11 -4.90
C VAL A 33 0.22 -2.44 -3.68
N VAL A 34 0.50 -1.14 -3.51
CA VAL A 34 -0.07 -0.34 -2.42
C VAL A 34 -1.10 0.62 -3.01
N VAL A 35 -2.38 0.39 -2.76
CA VAL A 35 -3.43 1.26 -3.29
C VAL A 35 -3.82 2.31 -2.25
N LEU A 36 -3.42 3.55 -2.52
CA LEU A 36 -3.66 4.71 -1.67
C LEU A 36 -4.96 5.41 -2.10
N SER A 37 -5.94 5.46 -1.21
CA SER A 37 -7.19 6.22 -1.38
C SER A 37 -7.43 7.20 -0.25
N LYS A 38 -8.36 8.12 -0.47
CA LYS A 38 -8.75 9.14 0.52
C LYS A 38 -9.04 8.55 1.91
N GLY A 39 -9.63 7.36 2.00
CA GLY A 39 -9.94 6.69 3.27
C GLY A 39 -8.78 5.90 3.90
N TYR A 40 -7.65 5.71 3.20
CA TYR A 40 -6.56 4.85 3.65
C TYR A 40 -6.01 5.25 5.03
N ALA A 41 -5.74 6.55 5.24
CA ALA A 41 -5.16 7.04 6.48
C ALA A 41 -6.14 7.08 7.66
N SER A 42 -7.45 6.96 7.42
CA SER A 42 -8.44 6.84 8.49
C SER A 42 -8.33 5.49 9.22
N SER A 43 -7.82 4.46 8.54
CA SER A 43 -7.66 3.11 9.07
C SER A 43 -6.27 2.93 9.69
N THR A 44 -6.20 2.81 11.02
CA THR A 44 -4.95 2.48 11.71
C THR A 44 -4.37 1.15 11.23
N TRP A 45 -5.25 0.24 10.80
CA TRP A 45 -4.86 -1.05 10.24
C TRP A 45 -4.07 -0.88 8.94
N CYS A 46 -4.60 -0.12 7.98
CA CYS A 46 -3.91 0.15 6.72
C CYS A 46 -2.56 0.86 6.96
N LEU A 47 -2.52 1.76 7.94
CA LEU A 47 -1.28 2.45 8.32
C LEU A 47 -0.25 1.50 8.96
N ASP A 48 -0.69 0.56 9.80
CA ASP A 48 0.18 -0.45 10.41
C ASP A 48 0.68 -1.46 9.37
N GLU A 49 -0.15 -1.87 8.42
CA GLU A 49 0.25 -2.70 7.27
C GLU A 49 1.31 -1.99 6.43
N LEU A 50 1.15 -0.69 6.15
CA LEU A 50 2.13 0.09 5.42
C LEU A 50 3.47 0.19 6.16
N VAL A 51 3.43 0.30 7.50
CA VAL A 51 4.65 0.28 8.32
C VAL A 51 5.33 -1.08 8.23
N GLN A 52 4.59 -2.19 8.36
CA GLN A 52 5.14 -3.53 8.22
C GLN A 52 5.73 -3.76 6.83
N PHE A 53 5.02 -3.33 5.78
CA PHE A 53 5.49 -3.36 4.40
C PHE A 53 6.83 -2.62 4.25
N ARG A 54 6.91 -1.40 4.77
CA ARG A 54 8.14 -0.60 4.76
C ARG A 54 9.28 -1.28 5.52
N VAL A 55 9.00 -1.85 6.70
CA VAL A 55 9.99 -2.57 7.51
C VAL A 55 10.51 -3.79 6.74
N ILE A 56 9.63 -4.65 6.23
CA ILE A 56 10.03 -5.86 5.51
C ILE A 56 10.86 -5.51 4.28
N LYS A 57 10.45 -4.52 3.48
CA LYS A 57 11.23 -4.07 2.31
C LYS A 57 12.58 -3.44 2.69
N PHE A 58 12.66 -2.74 3.83
CA PHE A 58 13.93 -2.19 4.31
C PHE A 58 14.94 -3.29 4.71
N TYR A 59 14.48 -4.37 5.36
CA TYR A 59 15.35 -5.42 5.89
C TYR A 59 15.63 -6.59 4.94
N SER A 60 14.84 -6.78 3.88
CA SER A 60 14.88 -8.03 3.09
C SER A 60 15.93 -8.07 1.95
N TRP A 61 16.82 -7.07 1.81
CA TRP A 61 17.69 -6.88 0.61
C TRP A 61 16.94 -6.81 -0.74
N LEU A 62 15.63 -7.12 -0.75
CA LEU A 62 14.68 -6.83 -1.80
C LEU A 62 14.61 -5.32 -1.91
N ARG A 63 15.15 -4.82 -3.01
CA ARG A 63 15.15 -3.40 -3.30
C ARG A 63 13.73 -2.83 -3.21
N TYR A 64 13.67 -1.58 -2.76
CA TYR A 64 12.46 -0.77 -2.70
C TYR A 64 11.79 -0.62 -4.09
N ASP A 65 12.50 -1.00 -5.16
CA ASP A 65 12.08 -1.07 -6.57
C ASP A 65 10.91 -2.05 -6.85
N ARG A 66 10.49 -2.85 -5.88
CA ARG A 66 9.38 -3.82 -6.03
C ARG A 66 8.04 -3.34 -5.45
N ALA A 67 7.99 -2.13 -4.90
CA ALA A 67 6.75 -1.49 -4.46
C ALA A 67 6.10 -0.73 -5.61
N LEU A 68 4.82 -0.99 -5.86
CA LEU A 68 4.05 -0.38 -6.93
C LEU A 68 2.89 0.44 -6.33
N PRO A 69 3.10 1.72 -5.98
CA PRO A 69 2.02 2.55 -5.46
C PRO A 69 1.01 2.89 -6.55
N VAL A 70 -0.26 2.84 -6.17
CA VAL A 70 -1.40 3.24 -6.98
C VAL A 70 -2.17 4.30 -6.20
N PHE A 71 -2.18 5.52 -6.69
CA PHE A 71 -2.89 6.65 -6.11
C PHE A 71 -4.29 6.72 -6.73
N TYR A 72 -5.28 6.20 -6.02
CA TYR A 72 -6.66 6.13 -6.48
C TYR A 72 -7.43 7.39 -6.03
N HIS A 73 -7.87 8.19 -7.00
CA HIS A 73 -8.60 9.45 -6.79
C HIS A 73 -7.86 10.50 -5.96
N LEU A 74 -6.53 10.47 -5.98
CA LEU A 74 -5.71 11.48 -5.32
C LEU A 74 -4.32 11.58 -5.98
N PRO A 75 -3.71 12.77 -5.98
CA PRO A 75 -2.36 12.94 -6.49
C PRO A 75 -1.32 12.43 -5.49
N PRO A 76 -0.13 11.99 -5.93
CA PRO A 76 0.98 11.60 -5.04
C PRO A 76 1.35 12.70 -4.04
N SER A 77 1.31 13.97 -4.46
CA SER A 77 1.54 15.13 -3.60
C SER A 77 0.55 15.23 -2.44
N GLY A 78 -0.69 14.77 -2.64
CA GLY A 78 -1.69 14.70 -1.57
C GLY A 78 -1.30 13.71 -0.47
N VAL A 79 -0.53 12.67 -0.80
CA VAL A 79 -0.02 11.68 0.16
C VAL A 79 1.30 12.12 0.78
N SER A 80 2.23 12.67 -0.01
CA SER A 80 3.56 13.06 0.49
C SER A 80 3.52 14.34 1.34
N ASP A 81 2.58 15.26 1.07
CA ASP A 81 2.36 16.42 1.93
C ASP A 81 1.50 16.05 3.15
N LEU A 82 2.17 15.64 4.22
CA LEU A 82 1.53 15.31 5.50
C LEU A 82 1.22 16.53 6.38
N SER A 83 1.45 17.75 5.87
CA SER A 83 1.17 19.02 6.56
C SER A 83 -0.10 19.67 6.05
N SER A 84 -0.40 19.57 4.76
CA SER A 84 -1.61 20.15 4.14
C SER A 84 -2.36 19.22 3.18
N GLY A 85 -1.83 18.03 2.90
CA GLY A 85 -2.40 17.07 1.96
C GLY A 85 -3.58 16.24 2.51
N CYS A 86 -4.00 15.24 1.72
CA CYS A 86 -5.28 14.55 1.89
C CYS A 86 -5.39 13.76 3.20
N TYR A 87 -4.26 13.35 3.78
CA TYR A 87 -4.23 12.57 5.03
C TYR A 87 -4.00 13.40 6.29
N LYS A 88 -3.84 14.72 6.17
CA LYS A 88 -3.57 15.59 7.33
C LYS A 88 -4.63 15.41 8.43
N ARG A 89 -5.92 15.47 8.05
CA ARG A 89 -7.04 15.38 8.99
C ARG A 89 -7.07 14.06 9.75
N ASP A 90 -6.85 12.95 9.06
CA ASP A 90 -6.86 11.63 9.69
C ASP A 90 -5.64 11.44 10.61
N LEU A 91 -4.47 11.92 10.18
CA LEU A 91 -3.26 11.88 11.01
C LEU A 91 -3.38 12.76 12.25
N ASP A 92 -4.02 13.93 12.16
CA ASP A 92 -4.26 14.79 13.33
C ASP A 92 -5.22 14.11 14.32
N ARG A 93 -6.31 13.52 13.84
CA ARG A 93 -7.22 12.71 14.69
C ARG A 93 -6.48 11.57 15.39
N HIS A 94 -5.53 10.93 14.70
CA HIS A 94 -4.73 9.86 15.30
C HIS A 94 -3.76 10.34 16.37
N LYS A 95 -3.24 11.57 16.29
CA LYS A 95 -2.37 12.15 17.35
C LYS A 95 -3.08 12.29 18.69
N GLU A 96 -4.40 12.49 18.68
CA GLU A 96 -5.21 12.58 19.89
C GLU A 96 -5.36 11.22 20.61
N LYS A 97 -5.19 10.11 19.88
CA LYS A 97 -5.51 8.76 20.37
C LYS A 97 -4.29 7.85 20.51
N PHE A 98 -3.20 8.13 19.82
CA PHE A 98 -2.03 7.26 19.74
C PHE A 98 -0.74 7.99 20.06
N THR A 99 0.26 7.22 20.47
CA THR A 99 1.57 7.78 20.82
C THR A 99 2.22 8.47 19.63
N TYR A 100 3.00 9.52 19.93
CA TYR A 100 3.81 10.22 18.94
C TYR A 100 4.65 9.26 18.08
N VAL A 101 5.27 8.25 18.73
CA VAL A 101 6.10 7.25 18.06
C VAL A 101 5.32 6.48 16.98
N ARG A 102 4.09 6.03 17.29
CA ARG A 102 3.28 5.26 16.34
C ARG A 102 2.83 6.13 15.17
N VAL A 103 2.31 7.32 15.44
CA VAL A 103 1.88 8.27 14.40
C VAL A 103 3.06 8.67 13.51
N ASN A 104 4.25 8.87 14.07
CA ASN A 104 5.43 9.21 13.30
C ASN A 104 5.87 8.06 12.37
N ARG A 105 5.74 6.80 12.81
CA ARG A 105 5.99 5.64 11.93
C ARG A 105 5.05 5.62 10.73
N TRP A 106 3.77 5.90 10.94
CA TRP A 106 2.79 6.02 9.85
C TRP A 106 3.14 7.15 8.89
N ARG A 107 3.51 8.32 9.41
CA ARG A 107 3.95 9.46 8.58
C ARG A 107 5.16 9.11 7.71
N LEU A 108 6.18 8.48 8.31
CA LEU A 108 7.36 8.04 7.56
C LEU A 108 6.99 7.02 6.48
N ALA A 109 6.10 6.07 6.77
CA ALA A 109 5.69 5.06 5.82
C ALA A 109 4.90 5.65 4.63
N LEU A 110 3.97 6.56 4.90
CA LEU A 110 3.22 7.31 3.88
C LEU A 110 4.15 8.16 3.00
N LYS A 111 5.11 8.86 3.61
CA LYS A 111 6.08 9.65 2.84
C LYS A 111 6.93 8.77 1.95
N SER A 112 7.52 7.70 2.51
CA SER A 112 8.36 6.78 1.74
C SER A 112 7.61 6.18 0.55
N ILE A 113 6.37 5.70 0.72
CA ILE A 113 5.62 5.09 -0.39
C ILE A 113 5.22 6.12 -1.45
N ALA A 114 4.97 7.37 -1.07
CA ALA A 114 4.62 8.44 -1.98
C ALA A 114 5.83 8.98 -2.78
N ASP A 115 7.05 8.79 -2.28
CA ASP A 115 8.30 9.14 -2.98
C ASP A 115 8.63 8.15 -4.13
N ILE A 116 7.93 7.01 -4.23
CA ILE A 116 8.10 6.05 -5.33
C ILE A 116 7.23 6.46 -6.52
N ALA A 117 7.79 6.38 -7.73
CA ALA A 117 7.02 6.53 -8.96
C ALA A 117 5.87 5.51 -9.02
N GLY A 118 4.63 5.98 -9.20
CA GLY A 118 3.44 5.15 -9.20
C GLY A 118 2.39 5.58 -10.21
N TRP A 119 1.25 4.91 -10.19
CA TRP A 119 0.13 5.17 -11.10
C TRP A 119 -0.93 6.01 -10.41
N VAL A 120 -1.41 7.05 -11.08
CA VAL A 120 -2.61 7.78 -10.66
C VAL A 120 -3.80 7.21 -11.42
N LEU A 121 -4.81 6.74 -10.69
CA LEU A 121 -6.03 6.18 -11.25
C LEU A 121 -7.23 7.07 -10.91
N SER A 122 -8.07 7.30 -11.91
CA SER A 122 -9.38 7.96 -11.80
C SER A 122 -10.46 7.14 -12.54
N ASP A 123 -11.73 7.41 -12.28
CA ASP A 123 -12.87 6.57 -12.72
C ASP A 123 -13.00 6.43 -14.25
N HIS A 124 -12.32 7.28 -15.04
CA HIS A 124 -12.44 7.30 -16.50
C HIS A 124 -11.35 6.54 -17.24
N GLN A 125 -10.46 5.81 -16.56
CA GLN A 125 -9.22 5.34 -17.18
C GLN A 125 -9.09 3.81 -17.21
N TYR A 126 -10.04 3.14 -17.87
CA TYR A 126 -9.95 1.70 -18.20
C TYR A 126 -8.61 1.35 -18.87
N VAL A 127 -8.10 2.25 -19.72
CA VAL A 127 -6.79 2.14 -20.37
C VAL A 127 -5.63 2.09 -19.37
N LEU A 128 -5.70 2.82 -18.24
CA LEU A 128 -4.67 2.78 -17.20
C LEU A 128 -4.73 1.50 -16.39
N VAL A 129 -5.93 0.97 -16.12
CA VAL A 129 -6.07 -0.37 -15.51
C VAL A 129 -5.47 -1.43 -16.43
N GLN A 130 -5.76 -1.37 -17.74
CA GLN A 130 -5.17 -2.28 -18.72
C GLN A 130 -3.65 -2.12 -18.82
N LYS A 131 -3.12 -0.89 -18.84
CA LYS A 131 -1.67 -0.62 -18.82
C LYS A 131 -1.01 -1.09 -17.53
N PHE A 132 -1.66 -0.93 -16.38
CA PHE A 132 -1.17 -1.43 -15.11
C PHE A 132 -1.13 -2.96 -15.09
N VAL A 133 -2.21 -3.61 -15.55
CA VAL A 133 -2.28 -5.06 -15.72
C VAL A 133 -1.21 -5.55 -16.71
N LEU A 134 -1.00 -4.83 -17.82
CA LEU A 134 0.03 -5.17 -18.80
C LEU A 134 1.43 -4.97 -18.22
N PHE A 135 1.70 -3.86 -17.52
CA PHE A 135 2.95 -3.61 -16.81
C PHE A 135 3.27 -4.75 -15.84
N VAL A 136 2.30 -5.10 -14.99
CA VAL A 136 2.41 -6.25 -14.08
C VAL A 136 2.71 -7.53 -14.86
N LYS A 137 2.04 -7.79 -15.99
CA LYS A 137 2.27 -8.97 -16.84
C LYS A 137 3.64 -8.98 -17.52
N THR A 138 4.07 -7.86 -18.10
CA THR A 138 5.31 -7.73 -18.88
C THR A 138 6.55 -7.87 -18.01
N TYR A 139 6.54 -7.33 -16.78
CA TYR A 139 7.65 -7.47 -15.84
C TYR A 139 7.57 -8.77 -15.00
N SER A 140 6.51 -9.57 -15.18
CA SER A 140 6.27 -10.85 -14.52
C SER A 140 6.29 -12.01 -15.52
N ILE A 141 7.44 -12.26 -16.16
CA ILE A 141 7.59 -13.29 -17.21
C ILE A 141 7.43 -14.73 -16.66
N TYR A 142 7.50 -14.96 -15.36
CA TYR A 142 7.22 -16.26 -14.76
C TYR A 142 6.45 -16.06 -13.44
N ILE A 143 5.49 -16.95 -13.17
CA ILE A 143 4.56 -17.01 -12.02
C ILE A 143 5.08 -16.29 -10.76
N TYR A 144 4.48 -15.17 -10.31
CA TYR A 144 4.66 -14.68 -8.92
C TYR A 144 3.44 -13.90 -8.41
N LEU A 145 3.08 -14.17 -7.15
CA LEU A 145 1.98 -13.63 -6.36
C LEU A 145 1.92 -12.08 -6.41
N LEU A 146 0.73 -11.53 -6.65
CA LEU A 146 0.45 -10.10 -6.43
C LEU A 146 -0.07 -9.93 -5.00
N PHE A 147 0.67 -9.28 -4.10
CA PHE A 147 0.10 -8.82 -2.84
C PHE A 147 -0.54 -7.46 -3.06
N ILE A 148 -1.88 -7.41 -3.07
CA ILE A 148 -2.62 -6.16 -3.15
C ILE A 148 -2.99 -5.73 -1.75
N ILE A 149 -2.41 -4.63 -1.29
CA ILE A 149 -2.94 -3.90 -0.13
C ILE A 149 -4.13 -3.07 -0.64
N LYS A 150 -5.36 -3.61 -0.51
CA LYS A 150 -6.68 -2.99 -0.80
C LYS A 150 -7.59 -3.22 0.42
N PHE A 151 -8.63 -2.48 0.78
CA PHE A 151 -9.14 -1.10 0.61
C PHE A 151 -10.35 -1.04 1.57
N TRP A 152 -10.54 -0.01 2.40
CA TRP A 152 -11.85 0.21 3.07
C TRP A 152 -12.59 1.38 2.43
N ARG A 153 -13.79 1.03 1.92
CA ARG A 153 -15.01 1.81 1.61
C ARG A 153 -14.91 3.06 0.70
N PHE A 154 -15.70 3.01 -0.38
CA PHE A 154 -16.40 4.19 -0.93
C PHE A 154 -17.29 4.80 0.15
#